data_AF-A0A4S4LC33-F1
#
_entry.id   AF-A0A4S4LC33-F1
#
_cell.length_a   1.000
_cell.length_b   1.000
_cell.length_c   1.000
_cell.angle_alpha   90.00
_cell.angle_beta   90.00
_cell.angle_gamma   90.00
#
_symmetry.space_group_name_H-M   'P 1'
#
loop_
_entity.id
_entity.type
_entity.pdbx_description
1 polymer ?
#
loop_
_entity_poly.entity_id
_entity_poly.type
_entity_poly.pdbx_seq_one_letter_code
_entity_poly.pdbx_strand_id
1 'polypeptide(L)'
;MADRREELELRPLLVASLSIGPSAKGVSLVLVGCAAMWFSTWEEYHTGTLYLGYFNGPTEGVLIACAIHVVSAAFGPQIWLHQVKSFGILRWMTPEFHLYDVVVCAAFLSLFFIHFPECIANVYKSRRAAGQPFLPILAQHFPFLLFVGLACSWVLSPSSHVLAHGLSYDAHRGRTIGGLIEFTLLVMFAFGKLGPRVILARLTRGSFPWLNFGTFAPLSVGAVYVNLGMVIDGFHPSAQTERLLLHTAVLASGFAFLHWSHFLIEGFTNTLGINCFTIKAKPSIEHKA
;
A
#
# COMPACT_ATOMS: atom_id res chain seq x y z
N MET A 1 -10.87 39.35 8.92
CA MET A 1 -11.19 38.52 7.74
C MET A 1 -9.89 38.18 7.01
N ALA A 2 -8.92 37.63 7.74
CA ALA A 2 -7.56 37.40 7.26
C ALA A 2 -7.14 36.00 7.73
N ASP A 3 -6.56 35.28 6.77
CA ASP A 3 -5.74 34.10 6.92
C ASP A 3 -6.40 32.80 7.43
N ARG A 4 -7.16 32.17 6.55
CA ARG A 4 -7.56 30.76 6.69
C ARG A 4 -7.32 29.99 5.39
N ARG A 5 -6.21 30.29 4.69
CA ARG A 5 -5.66 29.35 3.72
C ARG A 5 -4.88 28.33 4.51
N GLU A 6 -5.58 27.35 5.07
CA GLU A 6 -4.95 26.08 5.43
C GLU A 6 -4.14 25.65 4.21
N GLU A 7 -2.83 25.57 4.38
CA GLU A 7 -1.91 25.05 3.39
C GLU A 7 -2.47 23.70 2.93
N LEU A 8 -2.94 23.63 1.69
CA LEU A 8 -3.42 22.41 1.05
C LEU A 8 -2.21 21.49 0.82
N GLU A 9 -1.74 20.88 1.90
CA GLU A 9 -0.85 19.74 1.83
C GLU A 9 -1.65 18.57 1.26
N LEU A 10 -1.33 18.19 0.02
CA LEU A 10 -1.87 17.00 -0.60
C LEU A 10 -1.36 15.77 0.17
N ARG A 11 -2.28 15.09 0.86
CA ARG A 11 -2.01 13.92 1.70
C ARG A 11 -2.88 12.74 1.25
N PRO A 12 -2.45 11.48 1.44
CA PRO A 12 -3.32 10.33 1.24
C PRO A 12 -4.61 10.48 2.06
N LEU A 13 -5.76 10.15 1.48
CA LEU A 13 -7.08 10.45 2.04
C LEU A 13 -7.27 9.93 3.47
N LEU A 14 -6.80 8.71 3.75
CA LEU A 14 -6.87 8.11 5.09
C LEU A 14 -6.01 8.88 6.11
N VAL A 15 -4.79 9.27 5.73
CA VAL A 15 -3.86 10.02 6.58
C VAL A 15 -4.37 11.43 6.85
N ALA A 16 -4.98 12.06 5.84
CA ALA A 16 -5.66 13.35 5.98
C ALA A 16 -6.84 13.26 6.94
N SER A 17 -7.66 12.21 6.80
CA SER A 17 -8.87 12.02 7.61
C SER A 17 -8.55 11.78 9.08
N LEU A 18 -7.44 11.10 9.39
CA LEU A 18 -6.97 10.85 10.75
C LEU A 18 -6.11 11.98 11.34
N SER A 19 -5.84 13.05 10.57
CA SER A 19 -4.94 14.15 10.99
C SER A 19 -3.54 13.71 11.44
N ILE A 20 -3.03 12.59 10.90
CA ILE A 20 -1.74 11.98 11.28
C ILE A 20 -0.53 12.72 10.67
N GLY A 21 -0.76 13.59 9.68
CA GLY A 21 0.29 14.35 8.98
C GLY A 21 1.31 13.47 8.23
N PRO A 22 2.36 14.07 7.65
CA PRO A 22 3.48 13.33 7.05
C PRO A 22 4.34 12.68 8.14
N SER A 23 3.92 11.51 8.62
CA SER A 23 4.59 10.80 9.71
C SER A 23 4.78 9.31 9.40
N ALA A 24 5.67 8.67 10.16
CA ALA A 24 5.89 7.23 10.10
C ALA A 24 4.60 6.43 10.35
N LYS A 25 3.69 6.95 11.18
CA LYS A 25 2.36 6.34 11.42
C LYS A 25 1.51 6.33 10.14
N GLY A 26 1.52 7.41 9.36
CA GLY A 26 0.81 7.49 8.08
C GLY A 26 1.35 6.50 7.06
N VAL A 27 2.68 6.38 6.95
CA VAL A 27 3.33 5.36 6.11
C VAL A 27 2.95 3.95 6.57
N SER A 28 2.94 3.71 7.87
CA SER A 28 2.65 2.39 8.43
C SER A 28 1.24 1.91 8.08
N LEU A 29 0.23 2.80 8.08
CA LEU A 29 -1.14 2.44 7.68
C LEU A 29 -1.23 2.00 6.21
N VAL A 30 -0.47 2.65 5.32
CA VAL A 30 -0.39 2.25 3.90
C VAL A 30 0.23 0.85 3.79
N LEU A 31 1.34 0.60 4.50
CA LEU A 31 2.03 -0.70 4.47
C LEU A 31 1.21 -1.83 5.11
N VAL A 32 0.42 -1.55 6.14
CA VAL A 32 -0.53 -2.50 6.73
C VAL A 32 -1.55 -2.97 5.69
N GLY A 33 -2.09 -2.05 4.87
CA GLY A 33 -2.97 -2.40 3.76
C GLY A 33 -2.30 -3.29 2.71
N CYS A 34 -1.06 -2.97 2.33
CA CYS A 34 -0.27 -3.82 1.43
C CYS A 34 -0.03 -5.22 2.02
N ALA A 35 0.26 -5.31 3.32
CA ALA A 35 0.51 -6.56 4.01
C ALA A 35 -0.74 -7.44 4.08
N ALA A 36 -1.90 -6.86 4.40
CA ALA A 36 -3.17 -7.57 4.40
C ALA A 36 -3.44 -8.19 3.02
N MET A 37 -3.37 -7.36 1.97
CA MET A 37 -3.61 -7.81 0.60
C MET A 37 -2.60 -8.85 0.13
N TRP A 38 -1.33 -8.73 0.52
CA TRP A 38 -0.29 -9.71 0.18
C TRP A 38 -0.61 -11.10 0.74
N PHE A 39 -0.94 -11.19 2.03
CA PHE A 39 -1.24 -12.47 2.67
C PHE A 39 -2.50 -13.12 2.10
N SER A 40 -3.56 -12.34 1.81
CA SER A 40 -4.76 -12.87 1.14
C SER A 40 -4.44 -13.41 -0.25
N THR A 41 -3.61 -12.69 -1.01
CA THR A 41 -3.19 -13.11 -2.36
C THR A 41 -2.33 -14.38 -2.31
N TRP A 42 -1.43 -14.48 -1.33
CA TRP A 42 -0.60 -15.66 -1.12
C TRP A 42 -1.43 -16.87 -0.67
N GLU A 43 -2.42 -16.66 0.19
CA GLU A 43 -3.39 -17.68 0.57
C GLU A 43 -4.15 -18.21 -0.64
N GLU A 44 -4.70 -17.32 -1.47
CA GLU A 44 -5.40 -17.68 -2.71
C GLU A 44 -4.50 -18.49 -3.65
N TYR A 45 -3.23 -18.11 -3.79
CA TYR A 45 -2.26 -18.82 -4.62
C TYR A 45 -2.10 -20.30 -4.22
N HIS A 46 -2.13 -20.62 -2.92
CA HIS A 46 -1.97 -22.00 -2.42
C HIS A 46 -3.28 -22.76 -2.27
N THR A 47 -4.33 -22.10 -1.79
CA THR A 47 -5.62 -22.74 -1.52
C THR A 47 -6.50 -22.85 -2.78
N GLY A 48 -6.34 -21.94 -3.73
CA GLY A 48 -7.18 -21.84 -4.93
C GLY A 48 -8.57 -21.27 -4.68
N THR A 49 -8.86 -20.89 -3.45
CA THR A 49 -10.07 -20.18 -3.07
C THR A 49 -9.63 -18.85 -2.49
N LEU A 50 -10.11 -17.75 -3.05
CA LEU A 50 -10.09 -16.49 -2.33
C LEU A 50 -11.12 -16.59 -1.21
N TYR A 51 -10.78 -17.36 -0.17
CA TYR A 51 -11.58 -17.42 1.03
C TYR A 51 -11.29 -16.14 1.79
N LEU A 52 -12.00 -15.07 1.43
CA LEU A 52 -12.22 -13.98 2.35
C LEU A 52 -13.00 -14.61 3.52
N GLY A 53 -12.31 -15.00 4.59
CA GLY A 53 -12.96 -15.43 5.83
C GLY A 53 -13.94 -14.35 6.33
N TYR A 54 -14.67 -14.65 7.40
CA TYR A 54 -15.52 -13.62 8.04
C TYR A 54 -14.74 -12.37 8.43
N PHE A 55 -13.44 -12.55 8.74
CA PHE A 55 -12.45 -11.49 8.87
C PHE A 55 -11.36 -11.71 7.83
N ASN A 56 -11.29 -10.87 6.81
CA ASN A 56 -10.41 -11.13 5.68
C ASN A 56 -9.23 -10.18 5.51
N GLY A 57 -9.14 -9.12 6.31
CA GLY A 57 -8.13 -8.07 6.26
C GLY A 57 -8.55 -6.89 5.37
N PRO A 58 -8.52 -7.01 4.03
CA PRO A 58 -8.81 -5.91 3.12
C PRO A 58 -10.22 -5.33 3.23
N THR A 59 -11.25 -6.16 3.43
CA THR A 59 -12.65 -5.69 3.48
C THR A 59 -12.89 -4.92 4.76
N GLU A 60 -12.47 -5.45 5.91
CA GLU A 60 -12.59 -4.75 7.19
C GLU A 60 -11.75 -3.47 7.16
N GLY A 61 -10.56 -3.51 6.56
CA GLY A 61 -9.71 -2.33 6.37
C GLY A 61 -10.40 -1.22 5.58
N VAL A 62 -11.07 -1.55 4.46
CA VAL A 62 -11.85 -0.59 3.68
C VAL A 62 -13.06 -0.07 4.45
N LEU A 63 -13.81 -0.94 5.15
CA LEU A 63 -14.95 -0.53 5.96
C LEU A 63 -14.53 0.40 7.11
N ILE A 64 -13.42 0.10 7.77
CA ILE A 64 -12.83 0.95 8.81
C ILE A 64 -12.40 2.29 8.21
N ALA A 65 -11.76 2.30 7.05
CA ALA A 65 -11.40 3.54 6.35
C ALA A 65 -12.64 4.38 6.00
N CYS A 66 -13.69 3.76 5.48
CA CYS A 66 -14.97 4.43 5.21
C CYS A 66 -15.58 5.01 6.49
N ALA A 67 -15.59 4.25 7.59
CA ALA A 67 -16.08 4.72 8.88
C ALA A 67 -15.28 5.93 9.39
N ILE A 68 -13.94 5.89 9.26
CA ILE A 68 -13.06 7.01 9.59
C ILE A 68 -13.43 8.25 8.77
N HIS A 69 -13.64 8.10 7.46
CA HIS A 69 -14.05 9.21 6.59
C HIS A 69 -15.39 9.82 7.03
N VAL A 70 -16.38 8.98 7.37
CA VAL A 70 -17.68 9.45 7.86
C VAL A 70 -17.56 10.19 9.18
N VAL A 71 -16.79 9.66 10.14
CA VAL A 71 -16.55 10.32 11.44
C VAL A 71 -15.82 11.65 11.25
N SER A 72 -14.77 11.69 10.43
CA SER A 72 -14.05 12.94 10.13
C SER A 72 -14.93 13.96 9.40
N ALA A 73 -15.86 13.50 8.54
CA ALA A 73 -16.80 14.39 7.87
C ALA A 73 -17.86 14.96 8.83
N ALA A 74 -18.31 14.17 9.81
CA ALA A 74 -19.33 14.58 10.77
C ALA A 74 -18.79 15.50 11.89
N PHE A 75 -17.61 15.19 12.44
CA PHE A 75 -17.06 15.87 13.62
C PHE A 75 -15.84 16.74 13.33
N GLY A 76 -15.32 16.72 12.10
CA GLY A 76 -14.05 17.31 11.73
C GLY A 76 -12.87 16.35 11.97
N PRO A 77 -11.80 16.37 11.13
CA PRO A 77 -10.62 15.52 11.32
C PRO A 77 -9.91 15.70 12.67
N GLN A 78 -10.08 16.87 13.31
CA GLN A 78 -9.47 17.21 14.58
C GLN A 78 -9.92 16.30 15.72
N ILE A 79 -11.07 15.61 15.58
CA ILE A 79 -11.54 14.63 16.56
C ILE A 79 -10.47 13.60 16.90
N TRP A 80 -9.70 13.16 15.90
CA TRP A 80 -8.70 12.11 16.07
C TRP A 80 -7.47 12.55 16.89
N LEU A 81 -7.27 13.86 17.03
CA LEU A 81 -6.24 14.47 17.87
C LEU A 81 -6.66 14.58 19.34
N HIS A 82 -7.88 14.16 19.71
CA HIS A 82 -8.24 14.10 21.12
C HIS A 82 -7.53 12.95 21.81
N GLN A 83 -7.10 13.21 23.05
CA GLN A 83 -6.48 12.20 23.91
C GLN A 83 -7.51 11.21 24.41
N VAL A 84 -7.18 9.91 24.40
CA VAL A 84 -8.07 8.84 24.86
C VAL A 84 -8.50 9.04 26.33
N LYS A 85 -7.60 9.59 27.16
CA LYS A 85 -7.88 9.91 28.57
C LYS A 85 -9.04 10.89 28.75
N SER A 86 -9.26 11.79 27.79
CA SER A 86 -10.36 12.78 27.85
C SER A 86 -11.75 12.13 27.80
N PHE A 87 -11.85 10.93 27.24
CA PHE A 87 -13.08 10.11 27.21
C PHE A 87 -13.22 9.19 28.42
N GLY A 88 -12.30 9.26 29.39
CA GLY A 88 -12.27 8.40 30.56
C GLY A 88 -11.82 6.96 30.31
N ILE A 89 -11.37 6.65 29.11
CA ILE A 89 -10.86 5.34 28.69
C ILE A 89 -9.34 5.29 28.95
N LEU A 90 -8.81 4.15 29.42
CA LEU A 90 -7.36 3.92 29.59
C LEU A 90 -6.62 5.02 30.38
N ARG A 91 -7.25 5.55 31.45
CA ARG A 91 -6.72 6.67 32.27
C ARG A 91 -5.31 6.43 32.82
N TRP A 92 -4.97 5.17 33.09
CA TRP A 92 -3.70 4.73 33.68
C TRP A 92 -2.58 4.52 32.66
N MET A 93 -2.86 4.61 31.35
CA MET A 93 -1.89 4.29 30.31
C MET A 93 -0.97 5.50 30.04
N THR A 94 0.34 5.27 30.09
CA THR A 94 1.41 6.22 29.72
C THR A 94 2.35 5.52 28.74
N PRO A 95 2.77 6.14 27.62
CA PRO A 95 2.60 7.55 27.23
C PRO A 95 1.16 7.92 26.83
N GLU A 96 0.91 9.21 26.56
CA GLU A 96 -0.42 9.71 26.17
C GLU A 96 -0.82 9.23 24.77
N PHE A 97 -1.95 8.53 24.68
CA PHE A 97 -2.52 8.03 23.42
C PHE A 97 -3.57 8.99 22.87
N HIS A 98 -3.51 9.24 21.57
CA HIS A 98 -4.55 9.93 20.81
C HIS A 98 -5.51 8.93 20.17
N LEU A 99 -6.70 9.38 19.74
CA LEU A 99 -7.65 8.49 19.07
C LEU A 99 -7.10 7.89 17.77
N TYR A 100 -6.30 8.64 17.01
CA TYR A 100 -5.62 8.08 15.83
C TYR A 100 -4.64 6.96 16.19
N ASP A 101 -3.99 6.99 17.37
CA ASP A 101 -3.09 5.93 17.83
C ASP A 101 -3.87 4.63 18.06
N VAL A 102 -5.09 4.73 18.57
CA VAL A 102 -5.98 3.57 18.73
C VAL A 102 -6.30 2.93 17.38
N VAL A 103 -6.58 3.73 16.35
CA VAL A 103 -6.83 3.22 14.98
C VAL A 103 -5.60 2.51 14.44
N VAL A 104 -4.41 3.12 14.57
CA VAL A 104 -3.15 2.51 14.12
C VAL A 104 -2.91 1.20 14.87
N CYS A 105 -2.99 1.20 16.20
CA CYS A 105 -2.83 0.01 17.01
C CYS A 105 -3.85 -1.09 16.64
N ALA A 106 -5.12 -0.74 16.46
CA ALA A 106 -6.15 -1.69 16.05
C ALA A 106 -5.83 -2.33 14.71
N ALA A 107 -5.38 -1.55 13.72
CA ALA A 107 -4.99 -2.05 12.40
C ALA A 107 -3.79 -3.02 12.47
N PHE A 108 -2.80 -2.72 13.31
CA PHE A 108 -1.67 -3.63 13.57
C PHE A 108 -2.13 -4.91 14.28
N LEU A 109 -2.93 -4.78 15.33
CA LEU A 109 -3.42 -5.93 16.09
C LEU A 109 -4.27 -6.86 15.21
N SER A 110 -5.17 -6.31 14.40
CA SER A 110 -5.97 -7.11 13.47
C SER A 110 -5.11 -7.81 12.43
N LEU A 111 -4.08 -7.14 11.90
CA LEU A 111 -3.19 -7.73 10.91
C LEU A 111 -2.41 -8.93 11.49
N PHE A 112 -1.74 -8.72 12.63
CA PHE A 112 -0.80 -9.70 13.18
C PHE A 112 -1.45 -10.83 13.98
N PHE A 113 -2.58 -10.56 14.66
CA PHE A 113 -3.21 -11.54 15.55
C PHE A 113 -4.47 -12.18 14.97
N ILE A 114 -5.04 -11.61 13.90
CA ILE A 114 -6.24 -12.16 13.27
C ILE A 114 -5.90 -12.62 11.84
N HIS A 115 -5.51 -11.68 10.99
CA HIS A 115 -5.36 -11.93 9.55
C HIS A 115 -4.21 -12.90 9.22
N PHE A 116 -2.99 -12.62 9.69
CA PHE A 116 -1.83 -13.47 9.39
C PHE A 116 -1.99 -14.91 9.90
N PRO A 117 -2.41 -15.16 11.17
CA PRO A 117 -2.62 -16.51 11.66
C PRO A 117 -3.67 -17.28 10.84
N GLU A 118 -4.75 -16.61 10.42
CA GLU A 118 -5.81 -17.22 9.61
C GLU A 118 -5.29 -17.65 8.24
N CYS A 119 -4.64 -16.74 7.50
CA CYS A 119 -4.04 -17.06 6.19
C CYS A 119 -3.03 -18.21 6.29
N ILE A 120 -2.14 -18.17 7.30
CA ILE A 120 -1.13 -19.21 7.53
C ILE A 120 -1.79 -20.55 7.84
N ALA A 121 -2.79 -20.57 8.73
CA ALA A 121 -3.50 -21.79 9.11
C ALA A 121 -4.25 -22.41 7.92
N ASN A 122 -4.87 -21.59 7.08
CA ASN A 122 -5.60 -22.05 5.90
C ASN A 122 -4.66 -22.65 4.85
N VAL A 123 -3.54 -21.98 4.56
CA VAL A 123 -2.53 -22.54 3.65
C VAL A 123 -1.91 -23.82 4.21
N TYR A 124 -1.60 -23.86 5.51
CA TYR A 124 -1.08 -25.06 6.16
C TYR A 124 -2.05 -26.24 6.03
N LYS A 125 -3.34 -26.03 6.34
CA LYS A 125 -4.38 -27.07 6.22
C LYS A 125 -4.52 -27.56 4.78
N SER A 126 -4.60 -26.64 3.81
CA SER A 126 -4.72 -26.98 2.39
C SER A 126 -3.53 -27.82 1.90
N ARG A 127 -2.31 -27.41 2.22
CA ARG A 127 -1.10 -28.13 1.79
C ARG A 127 -0.94 -29.47 2.48
N ARG A 128 -1.29 -29.56 3.77
CA ARG A 128 -1.30 -30.83 4.50
C ARG A 128 -2.29 -31.82 3.90
N ALA A 129 -3.49 -31.37 3.52
CA ALA A 129 -4.48 -32.20 2.84
C ALA A 129 -3.98 -32.68 1.46
N ALA A 130 -3.20 -31.85 0.76
CA ALA A 130 -2.57 -32.20 -0.51
C ALA A 130 -1.23 -32.97 -0.38
N GLY A 131 -0.77 -33.30 0.84
CA GLY A 131 0.51 -33.98 1.07
C GLY A 131 1.75 -33.16 0.67
N GLN A 132 1.64 -31.83 0.57
CA GLN A 132 2.72 -30.95 0.11
C GLN A 132 3.47 -30.27 1.28
N PRO A 133 4.79 -30.00 1.15
CA PRO A 133 5.56 -29.36 2.21
C PRO A 133 5.17 -27.89 2.39
N PHE A 134 5.07 -27.43 3.65
CA PHE A 134 4.68 -26.06 4.01
C PHE A 134 5.87 -25.11 4.22
N LEU A 135 6.95 -25.53 4.86
CA LEU A 135 8.06 -24.63 5.20
C LEU A 135 8.72 -23.93 3.99
N PRO A 136 8.98 -24.59 2.85
CA PRO A 136 9.67 -23.94 1.72
C PRO A 136 8.89 -22.77 1.12
N ILE A 137 7.56 -22.80 1.20
CA ILE A 137 6.72 -21.75 0.62
C ILE A 137 6.70 -20.48 1.46
N LEU A 138 7.15 -20.52 2.72
CA LEU A 138 7.32 -19.31 3.52
C LEU A 138 8.35 -18.36 2.90
N ALA A 139 9.34 -18.90 2.18
CA ALA A 139 10.33 -18.10 1.45
C ALA A 139 9.68 -17.20 0.39
N GLN A 140 8.47 -17.54 -0.09
CA GLN A 140 7.72 -16.71 -1.04
C GLN A 140 7.34 -15.34 -0.48
N HIS A 141 7.44 -15.11 0.84
CA HIS A 141 7.26 -13.78 1.44
C HIS A 141 8.45 -12.85 1.22
N PHE A 142 9.60 -13.37 0.78
CA PHE A 142 10.81 -12.60 0.54
C PHE A 142 10.61 -11.36 -0.35
N PRO A 143 9.91 -11.42 -1.51
CA PRO A 143 9.68 -10.25 -2.35
C PRO A 143 8.89 -9.15 -1.64
N PHE A 144 7.90 -9.53 -0.82
CA PHE A 144 7.11 -8.57 -0.05
C PHE A 144 7.92 -7.95 1.09
N LEU A 145 8.72 -8.76 1.80
CA LEU A 145 9.62 -8.26 2.84
C LEU A 145 10.68 -7.32 2.26
N LEU A 146 11.23 -7.63 1.08
CA LEU A 146 12.14 -6.75 0.36
C LEU A 146 11.46 -5.44 -0.03
N PHE A 147 10.22 -5.52 -0.55
CA PHE A 147 9.42 -4.34 -0.90
C PHE A 147 9.20 -3.41 0.32
N VAL A 148 8.72 -3.97 1.43
CA VAL A 148 8.51 -3.23 2.68
C VAL A 148 9.84 -2.67 3.21
N GLY A 149 10.91 -3.49 3.19
CA GLY A 149 12.24 -3.09 3.63
C GLY A 149 12.79 -1.91 2.84
N LEU A 150 12.69 -1.93 1.51
CA LEU A 150 13.11 -0.82 0.66
C LEU A 150 12.25 0.44 0.87
N ALA A 151 10.93 0.28 0.97
CA ALA A 151 10.03 1.41 1.23
C ALA A 151 10.35 2.08 2.57
N CYS A 152 10.46 1.30 3.65
CA CYS A 152 10.83 1.78 4.97
C CYS A 152 12.24 2.38 4.99
N SER A 153 13.21 1.71 4.35
CA SER A 153 14.60 2.17 4.29
C SER A 153 14.74 3.53 3.58
N TRP A 154 13.90 3.81 2.59
CA TRP A 154 13.84 5.15 1.99
C TRP A 154 13.21 6.15 2.96
N VAL A 155 11.95 5.95 3.34
CA VAL A 155 11.13 6.99 3.99
C VAL A 155 11.44 7.21 5.47
N LEU A 156 11.98 6.20 6.16
CA LEU A 156 12.33 6.27 7.59
C LEU A 156 13.82 6.51 7.81
N SER A 157 14.62 6.65 6.74
CA SER A 157 16.03 7.02 6.88
C SER A 157 16.13 8.41 7.53
N PRO A 158 17.04 8.62 8.50
CA PRO A 158 17.30 9.94 9.10
C PRO A 158 17.69 11.00 8.06
N SER A 159 18.27 10.57 6.93
CA SER A 159 18.71 11.44 5.84
C SER A 159 17.63 11.68 4.78
N SER A 160 16.42 11.13 4.96
CA SER A 160 15.30 11.32 4.03
C SER A 160 14.50 12.57 4.37
N HIS A 161 14.15 13.31 3.32
CA HIS A 161 13.32 14.51 3.39
C HIS A 161 11.87 14.25 2.97
N VAL A 162 11.49 13.01 2.65
CA VAL A 162 10.13 12.66 2.19
C VAL A 162 9.05 13.01 3.24
N LEU A 163 9.36 12.79 4.52
CA LEU A 163 8.47 13.12 5.65
C LEU A 163 8.75 14.48 6.28
N ALA A 164 9.76 15.23 5.79
CA ALA A 164 10.14 16.49 6.40
C ALA A 164 9.03 17.55 6.21
N HIS A 165 8.62 18.17 7.32
CA HIS A 165 7.62 19.26 7.39
C HIS A 165 7.98 20.51 6.53
N GLY A 166 9.19 20.59 5.97
CA GLY A 166 9.66 21.67 5.11
C GLY A 166 9.36 21.52 3.61
N LEU A 167 8.68 20.45 3.18
CA LEU A 167 8.13 20.36 1.82
C LEU A 167 6.78 21.08 1.68
N SER A 168 6.39 21.84 2.72
CA SER A 168 5.31 22.82 2.73
C SER A 168 5.60 23.93 1.72
N TYR A 169 4.73 23.99 0.71
CA TYR A 169 4.42 25.17 -0.10
C TYR A 169 5.60 26.10 -0.46
N ASP A 170 6.17 25.94 -1.67
CA ASP A 170 6.91 27.06 -2.29
C ASP A 170 5.89 28.19 -2.54
N ALA A 171 5.86 29.15 -1.61
CA ALA A 171 5.00 30.32 -1.63
C ALA A 171 5.15 31.16 -2.90
N HIS A 172 6.25 30.97 -3.66
CA HIS A 172 6.49 31.70 -4.89
C HIS A 172 5.78 31.10 -6.12
N ARG A 173 5.33 29.83 -6.08
CA ARG A 173 4.79 29.11 -7.26
C ARG A 173 3.47 28.36 -7.07
N GLY A 174 2.92 28.29 -5.85
CA GLY A 174 1.55 27.78 -5.63
C GLY A 174 1.31 26.32 -6.03
N ARG A 175 2.34 25.46 -5.99
CA ARG A 175 2.26 24.03 -6.37
C ARG A 175 2.95 23.14 -5.34
N THR A 176 2.16 22.43 -4.54
CA THR A 176 2.65 21.37 -3.63
C THR A 176 2.82 20.06 -4.42
N ILE A 177 4.00 19.82 -5.00
CA ILE A 177 4.30 18.59 -5.74
C ILE A 177 5.43 17.89 -4.97
N GLY A 178 5.19 16.76 -4.29
CA GLY A 178 6.18 16.09 -3.44
C GLY A 178 5.62 15.46 -2.15
N GLY A 179 6.45 14.70 -1.44
CA GLY A 179 6.18 14.25 -0.07
C GLY A 179 5.38 12.95 0.05
N LEU A 180 4.63 12.80 1.15
CA LEU A 180 3.96 11.54 1.51
C LEU A 180 2.99 11.03 0.44
N ILE A 181 2.28 11.90 -0.28
CA ILE A 181 1.32 11.46 -1.31
C ILE A 181 2.02 10.80 -2.50
N GLU A 182 3.12 11.38 -2.98
CA GLU A 182 3.89 10.81 -4.08
C GLU A 182 4.58 9.53 -3.67
N PHE A 183 5.12 9.50 -2.45
CA PHE A 183 5.67 8.27 -1.88
C PHE A 183 4.60 7.18 -1.78
N THR A 184 3.38 7.54 -1.35
CA THR A 184 2.25 6.60 -1.32
C THR A 184 1.90 6.11 -2.71
N LEU A 185 1.82 6.99 -3.71
CA LEU A 185 1.59 6.60 -5.12
C LEU A 185 2.68 5.66 -5.65
N LEU A 186 3.95 5.94 -5.35
CA LEU A 186 5.06 5.07 -5.69
C LEU A 186 4.88 3.67 -5.09
N VAL A 187 4.60 3.60 -3.78
CA VAL A 187 4.33 2.34 -3.07
C VAL A 187 3.12 1.61 -3.69
N MET A 188 2.05 2.32 -4.05
CA MET A 188 0.87 1.74 -4.70
C MET A 188 1.16 1.20 -6.11
N PHE A 189 1.87 1.95 -6.96
CA PHE A 189 2.22 1.47 -8.31
C PHE A 189 3.17 0.28 -8.27
N ALA A 190 4.14 0.29 -7.35
CA ALA A 190 5.05 -0.83 -7.14
C ALA A 190 4.28 -2.05 -6.60
N PHE A 191 3.47 -1.90 -5.56
CA PHE A 191 2.67 -2.99 -5.00
C PHE A 191 1.64 -3.54 -6.00
N GLY A 192 1.02 -2.66 -6.80
CA GLY A 192 0.07 -3.00 -7.86
C GLY A 192 0.67 -3.86 -8.98
N LYS A 193 1.99 -4.03 -9.00
CA LYS A 193 2.69 -4.99 -9.85
C LYS A 193 3.03 -6.29 -9.13
N LEU A 194 3.22 -6.26 -7.82
CA LEU A 194 3.63 -7.40 -7.02
C LEU A 194 2.47 -8.39 -6.81
N GLY A 195 1.36 -7.93 -6.22
CA GLY A 195 0.20 -8.79 -5.91
C GLY A 195 -0.45 -9.40 -7.17
N PRO A 196 -0.86 -8.60 -8.16
CA PRO A 196 -1.52 -9.10 -9.37
C PRO A 196 -0.72 -10.13 -10.18
N ARG A 197 0.62 -10.13 -10.09
CA ARG A 197 1.45 -11.18 -10.70
C ARG A 197 1.25 -12.53 -10.01
N VAL A 198 1.10 -12.55 -8.68
CA VAL A 198 0.83 -13.78 -7.92
C VAL A 198 -0.56 -14.33 -8.29
N ILE A 199 -1.56 -13.45 -8.39
CA ILE A 199 -2.90 -13.80 -8.88
C ILE A 199 -2.80 -14.40 -10.29
N LEU A 200 -2.10 -13.72 -11.20
CA LEU A 200 -1.92 -14.20 -12.57
C LEU A 200 -1.21 -15.56 -12.62
N ALA A 201 -0.16 -15.75 -11.83
CA ALA A 201 0.54 -17.03 -11.74
C ALA A 201 -0.41 -18.15 -11.28
N ARG A 202 -1.32 -17.87 -10.35
CA ARG A 202 -2.33 -18.85 -9.95
C ARG A 202 -3.29 -19.17 -11.09
N LEU A 203 -3.89 -18.14 -11.71
CA LEU A 203 -4.88 -18.30 -12.78
C LEU A 203 -4.31 -19.07 -13.97
N THR A 204 -3.04 -18.84 -14.30
CA THR A 204 -2.33 -19.50 -15.40
C THR A 204 -1.66 -20.81 -14.98
N ARG A 205 -1.78 -21.23 -13.72
CA ARG A 205 -1.06 -22.37 -13.12
C ARG A 205 0.46 -22.30 -13.31
N GLY A 206 1.00 -21.08 -13.34
CA GLY A 206 2.43 -20.79 -13.43
C GLY A 206 3.16 -20.88 -12.10
N SER A 207 4.49 -20.77 -12.17
CA SER A 207 5.37 -20.70 -11.02
C SER A 207 5.23 -19.38 -10.26
N PHE A 208 5.62 -19.38 -8.99
CA PHE A 208 5.55 -18.18 -8.15
C PHE A 208 6.45 -17.06 -8.70
N PRO A 209 5.93 -15.83 -8.88
CA PRO A 209 6.69 -14.71 -9.42
C PRO A 209 7.54 -14.05 -8.32
N TRP A 210 8.84 -14.37 -8.29
CA TRP A 210 9.75 -13.91 -7.25
C TRP A 210 10.06 -12.41 -7.33
N LEU A 211 10.84 -11.97 -8.32
CA LEU A 211 11.28 -10.57 -8.40
C LEU A 211 10.91 -9.97 -9.75
N ASN A 212 10.55 -8.69 -9.74
CA ASN A 212 10.30 -7.91 -10.94
C ASN A 212 11.10 -6.61 -10.90
N PHE A 213 12.02 -6.43 -11.85
CA PHE A 213 12.88 -5.26 -11.91
C PHE A 213 12.09 -3.95 -11.80
N GLY A 214 11.01 -3.80 -12.59
CA GLY A 214 10.19 -2.60 -12.58
C GLY A 214 9.26 -2.43 -11.37
N THR A 215 9.35 -3.29 -10.34
CA THR A 215 8.70 -3.11 -9.04
C THR A 215 9.70 -2.63 -7.99
N PHE A 216 10.90 -3.21 -8.01
CA PHE A 216 11.92 -2.94 -6.99
C PHE A 216 12.85 -1.79 -7.35
N ALA A 217 13.19 -1.61 -8.64
CA ALA A 217 14.20 -0.64 -9.05
C ALA A 217 13.93 0.80 -8.58
N PRO A 218 12.71 1.37 -8.70
CA PRO A 218 12.43 2.72 -8.24
C PRO A 218 12.65 2.88 -6.73
N LEU A 219 12.19 1.91 -5.93
CA LEU A 219 12.36 1.92 -4.46
C LEU A 219 13.83 1.71 -4.07
N SER A 220 14.53 0.81 -4.76
CA SER A 220 15.95 0.54 -4.52
C SER A 220 16.83 1.77 -4.78
N VAL A 221 16.59 2.49 -5.87
CA VAL A 221 17.37 3.70 -6.21
C VAL A 221 17.25 4.75 -5.12
N GLY A 222 16.03 5.05 -4.67
CA GLY A 222 15.84 6.05 -3.63
C GLY A 222 16.31 5.61 -2.25
N ALA A 223 16.07 4.34 -1.87
CA ALA A 223 16.60 3.78 -0.64
C ALA A 223 18.14 3.86 -0.61
N VAL A 224 18.81 3.45 -1.68
CA VAL A 224 20.28 3.58 -1.78
C VAL A 224 20.71 5.04 -1.67
N TYR A 225 20.07 5.95 -2.43
CA TYR A 225 20.43 7.37 -2.40
C TYR A 225 20.39 7.98 -1.00
N VAL A 226 19.33 7.78 -0.23
CA VAL A 226 19.23 8.38 1.11
C VAL A 226 20.12 7.68 2.13
N ASN A 227 20.33 6.36 2.01
CA ASN A 227 21.16 5.61 2.95
C ASN A 227 22.66 5.78 2.67
N LEU A 228 23.07 6.18 1.47
CA LEU A 228 24.47 6.54 1.18
C LEU A 228 24.97 7.67 2.09
N GLY A 229 24.08 8.58 2.53
CA GLY A 229 24.45 9.64 3.46
C GLY A 229 24.78 9.18 4.88
N MET A 230 24.46 7.94 5.22
CA MET A 230 24.87 7.33 6.49
C MET A 230 26.18 6.52 6.37
N VAL A 231 26.62 6.23 5.14
CA VAL A 231 27.77 5.36 4.88
C VAL A 231 28.99 6.15 4.39
N ILE A 232 28.76 7.22 3.63
CA ILE A 232 29.81 8.05 3.04
C ILE A 232 29.92 9.35 3.84
N ASP A 233 31.01 9.50 4.58
CA ASP A 233 31.33 10.74 5.28
C ASP A 233 31.39 11.93 4.30
N GLY A 234 30.61 12.97 4.60
CA GLY A 234 30.52 14.18 3.78
C GLY A 234 29.50 14.13 2.63
N PHE A 235 28.84 12.99 2.39
CA PHE A 235 27.71 12.93 1.47
C PHE A 235 26.40 13.25 2.18
N HIS A 236 25.77 14.37 1.83
CA HIS A 236 24.47 14.75 2.36
C HIS A 236 23.43 14.70 1.24
N PRO A 237 22.45 13.76 1.29
CA PRO A 237 21.34 13.72 0.37
C PRO A 237 20.62 15.07 0.32
N SER A 238 20.52 15.64 -0.87
CA SER A 238 19.85 16.92 -1.09
C SER A 238 18.35 16.70 -1.25
N ALA A 239 17.54 17.49 -0.54
CA ALA A 239 16.08 17.45 -0.67
C ALA A 239 15.59 17.68 -2.11
N GLN A 240 16.29 18.50 -2.89
CA GLN A 240 15.94 18.75 -4.31
C GLN A 240 16.15 17.49 -5.17
N THR A 241 17.28 16.81 -4.98
CA THR A 241 17.61 15.58 -5.71
C THR A 241 16.71 14.44 -5.28
N GLU A 242 16.45 14.28 -3.99
CA GLU A 242 15.52 13.27 -3.48
C GLU A 242 14.10 13.47 -4.03
N ARG A 243 13.65 14.72 -4.11
CA ARG A 243 12.36 15.08 -4.71
C ARG A 243 12.31 14.76 -6.21
N LEU A 244 13.37 15.07 -6.96
CA LEU A 244 13.47 14.70 -8.37
C LEU A 244 13.45 13.17 -8.55
N LEU A 245 14.17 12.44 -7.69
CA LEU A 245 14.13 10.97 -7.66
C LEU A 245 12.73 10.45 -7.38
N LEU A 246 12.00 11.05 -6.44
CA LEU A 246 10.63 10.67 -6.13
C LEU A 246 9.68 10.90 -7.31
N HIS A 247 9.71 12.08 -7.93
CA HIS A 247 8.88 12.39 -9.10
C HIS A 247 9.15 11.42 -10.26
N THR A 248 10.43 11.22 -10.57
CA THR A 248 10.83 10.30 -11.66
C THR A 248 10.48 8.86 -11.34
N ALA A 249 10.63 8.42 -10.08
CA ALA A 249 10.22 7.10 -9.62
C ALA A 249 8.70 6.89 -9.74
N VAL A 250 7.89 7.87 -9.34
CA VAL A 250 6.42 7.81 -9.48
C VAL A 250 6.02 7.71 -10.95
N LEU A 251 6.56 8.58 -11.82
CA LEU A 251 6.24 8.58 -13.24
C LEU A 251 6.67 7.27 -13.92
N ALA A 252 7.89 6.80 -13.63
CA ALA A 252 8.40 5.53 -14.16
C ALA A 252 7.57 4.33 -13.68
N SER A 253 7.21 4.31 -12.39
CA SER A 253 6.42 3.21 -11.80
C SER A 253 4.98 3.24 -12.31
N GLY A 254 4.37 4.42 -12.41
CA GLY A 254 3.04 4.62 -12.97
C GLY A 254 2.97 4.19 -14.43
N PHE A 255 3.93 4.62 -15.26
CA PHE A 255 4.03 4.15 -16.65
C PHE A 255 4.20 2.63 -16.71
N ALA A 256 5.13 2.07 -15.94
CA ALA A 256 5.37 0.63 -15.94
C ALA A 256 4.16 -0.18 -15.43
N PHE A 257 3.37 0.35 -14.51
CA PHE A 257 2.13 -0.24 -14.03
C PHE A 257 1.02 -0.18 -15.08
N LEU A 258 0.77 0.99 -15.67
CA LEU A 258 -0.27 1.19 -16.67
C LEU A 258 0.00 0.39 -17.94
N HIS A 259 1.26 0.41 -18.41
CA HIS A 259 1.69 -0.39 -19.55
C HIS A 259 1.46 -1.88 -19.27
N TRP A 260 1.92 -2.39 -18.11
CA TRP A 260 1.71 -3.80 -17.76
C TRP A 260 0.22 -4.16 -17.64
N SER A 261 -0.59 -3.27 -17.07
CA SER A 261 -2.04 -3.46 -16.93
C SER A 261 -2.74 -3.54 -18.29
N HIS A 262 -2.36 -2.68 -19.24
CA HIS A 262 -2.86 -2.72 -20.61
C HIS A 262 -2.55 -4.06 -21.27
N PHE A 263 -1.29 -4.50 -21.23
CA PHE A 263 -0.88 -5.79 -21.78
C PHE A 263 -1.61 -6.97 -21.13
N LEU A 264 -1.85 -6.91 -19.82
CA LEU A 264 -2.59 -7.93 -19.10
C LEU A 264 -4.04 -8.01 -19.58
N ILE A 265 -4.73 -6.86 -19.64
CA ILE A 265 -6.11 -6.76 -20.10
C ILE A 265 -6.22 -7.29 -21.52
N GLU A 266 -5.35 -6.84 -22.43
CA GLU A 266 -5.31 -7.27 -23.82
C GLU A 266 -5.08 -8.79 -23.93
N GLY A 267 -4.16 -9.34 -23.15
CA GLY A 267 -3.90 -10.78 -23.08
C GLY A 267 -5.13 -11.59 -22.66
N PHE A 268 -5.86 -11.12 -21.64
CA PHE A 268 -7.11 -11.76 -21.22
C PHE A 268 -8.22 -11.63 -22.27
N THR A 269 -8.44 -10.44 -22.82
CA THR A 269 -9.50 -10.21 -23.82
C THR A 269 -9.27 -11.02 -25.10
N ASN A 270 -8.02 -11.13 -25.54
CA ASN A 270 -7.66 -11.89 -26.74
C ASN A 270 -7.78 -13.39 -26.50
N THR A 271 -7.37 -13.89 -25.33
CA THR A 271 -7.42 -15.32 -24.99
C THR A 271 -8.85 -15.80 -24.74
N LEU A 272 -9.66 -15.03 -24.01
CA LEU A 272 -11.04 -15.38 -23.69
C LEU A 272 -12.03 -15.00 -24.79
N GLY A 273 -11.60 -14.19 -25.76
CA GLY A 273 -12.47 -13.68 -26.82
C GLY A 273 -13.59 -12.79 -26.28
N ILE A 274 -13.34 -12.01 -25.23
CA ILE A 274 -14.29 -11.04 -24.65
C ILE A 274 -13.74 -9.62 -24.79
N ASN A 275 -14.59 -8.60 -24.70
CA ASN A 275 -14.14 -7.22 -24.65
C ASN A 275 -14.00 -6.76 -23.19
N CYS A 276 -13.07 -5.84 -22.93
CA CYS A 276 -13.00 -5.17 -21.63
C CYS A 276 -14.09 -4.09 -21.55
N PHE A 277 -14.82 -4.05 -20.43
CA PHE A 277 -15.91 -3.09 -20.14
C PHE A 277 -17.08 -3.03 -21.15
N THR A 278 -17.14 -3.95 -22.11
CA THR A 278 -18.24 -4.02 -23.09
C THR A 278 -18.65 -5.48 -23.34
N ILE A 279 -19.94 -5.71 -23.63
CA ILE A 279 -20.47 -7.03 -23.96
C ILE A 279 -20.42 -7.18 -25.48
N LYS A 280 -19.87 -8.30 -25.98
CA LYS A 280 -19.91 -8.59 -27.42
C LYS A 280 -21.35 -8.81 -27.87
N ALA A 281 -21.74 -8.16 -28.98
CA ALA A 281 -23.05 -8.39 -29.57
C ALA A 281 -23.20 -9.86 -29.99
N LYS A 282 -24.38 -10.44 -29.74
CA LYS A 282 -24.70 -11.80 -30.21
C LYS A 282 -24.67 -11.80 -31.75
N PRO A 283 -24.00 -12.75 -32.40
CA PRO A 283 -24.13 -12.89 -33.85
C PRO A 283 -25.59 -13.11 -34.21
N SER A 284 -26.10 -12.33 -35.18
CA SER A 284 -27.46 -12.50 -35.70
C SER A 284 -27.59 -13.91 -36.26
N ILE A 285 -28.56 -14.68 -35.75
CA ILE A 285 -28.91 -15.98 -36.30
C ILE A 285 -29.51 -15.71 -37.68
N GLU A 286 -28.73 -15.90 -38.74
CA GLU A 286 -29.28 -15.99 -40.08
C GLU A 286 -30.17 -17.23 -40.13
N HIS A 287 -31.49 -17.01 -40.15
CA HIS A 287 -32.43 -18.02 -40.59
C HIS A 287 -32.12 -18.32 -42.05
N LYS A 288 -31.37 -19.40 -42.32
CA LYS A 288 -31.31 -19.97 -43.65
C LYS A 288 -32.72 -20.42 -44.03
N ALA A 289 -33.30 -19.71 -44.99
CA ALA A 289 -34.54 -20.07 -45.66
C ALA A 289 -34.32 -21.27 -46.59
#